data_AF-A0A3D4E4E2-F1
#
_entry.id   AF-A0A3D4E4E2-F1
#
_cell.length_a   1.000
_cell.length_b   1.000
_cell.length_c   1.000
_cell.angle_alpha   90.00
_cell.angle_beta   90.00
_cell.angle_gamma   90.00
#
_symmetry.space_group_name_H-M   'P 1'
#
loop_
_entity.id
_entity.type
_entity.pdbx_description
1 polymer ?
#
loop_
_entity_poly.entity_id
_entity_poly.type
_entity_poly.pdbx_seq_one_letter_code
_entity_poly.pdbx_strand_id
1 'polypeptide(L)'
;MNSKKELWVLLASFIIPIALGTAFFYWNPTAFTGTTVNYGKFVNPIIATEKQDVVFIKNTPGDLQGLWTLAYSTNQCDTACIQTLKDMKTIRILMNENMRRVQRLLLINGSTDLQE
;
A
#
# COMPACT_ATOMS: atom_id res chain seq x y z
N MET A 1 16.00 -18.14 -49.15
CA MET A 1 15.91 -18.02 -47.68
C MET A 1 17.31 -18.19 -47.10
N ASN A 2 17.85 -17.21 -46.38
CA ASN A 2 19.21 -17.29 -45.81
C ASN A 2 19.10 -17.36 -44.29
N SER A 3 19.20 -18.56 -43.73
CA SER A 3 18.93 -18.84 -42.31
C SER A 3 19.79 -18.00 -41.34
N LYS A 4 20.96 -17.52 -41.78
CA LYS A 4 21.77 -16.59 -40.98
C LYS A 4 21.08 -15.22 -40.83
N LYS A 5 20.47 -14.72 -41.91
CA LYS A 5 19.74 -13.43 -41.88
C LYS A 5 18.49 -13.53 -41.00
N GLU A 6 17.79 -14.66 -41.07
CA GLU A 6 16.57 -14.89 -40.29
C GLU A 6 16.85 -15.00 -38.80
N LEU A 7 17.93 -15.70 -38.42
CA LEU A 7 18.38 -15.77 -37.03
C LEU A 7 18.71 -14.38 -36.46
N TRP A 8 19.42 -13.54 -37.23
CA TRP A 8 19.75 -12.18 -36.79
C TRP A 8 18.53 -11.27 -36.67
N VAL A 9 17.55 -11.41 -37.57
CA VAL A 9 16.28 -10.68 -37.48
C VAL A 9 15.48 -11.10 -36.25
N LEU A 10 15.40 -12.41 -35.98
CA LEU A 10 14.75 -12.95 -34.79
C LEU A 10 15.45 -12.46 -33.52
N LEU A 11 16.79 -12.54 -33.45
CA LEU A 11 17.54 -12.08 -32.29
C LEU A 11 17.35 -10.58 -32.06
N ALA A 12 17.43 -9.78 -33.12
CA ALA A 12 17.22 -8.34 -33.06
C ALA A 12 15.81 -7.98 -32.56
N SER A 13 14.77 -8.74 -32.92
CA SER A 13 13.41 -8.44 -32.46
C SER A 13 13.21 -8.60 -30.96
N PHE A 14 14.01 -9.45 -30.30
CA PHE A 14 14.01 -9.60 -28.84
C PHE A 14 14.93 -8.61 -28.14
N ILE A 15 16.13 -8.38 -28.68
CA ILE A 15 17.15 -7.57 -28.01
C ILE A 15 16.89 -6.07 -28.17
N ILE A 16 16.43 -5.61 -29.34
CA ILE A 16 16.25 -4.18 -29.63
C ILE A 16 15.24 -3.54 -28.65
N PRO A 17 14.05 -4.10 -28.39
CA PRO A 17 13.11 -3.50 -27.44
C PRO A 17 13.67 -3.37 -26.02
N ILE A 18 14.42 -4.38 -25.55
CA ILE A 18 15.04 -4.37 -24.22
C ILE A 18 16.13 -3.29 -24.14
N ALA A 19 17.00 -3.24 -25.14
CA ALA A 19 18.08 -2.26 -25.20
C ALA A 19 17.53 -0.82 -25.26
N LEU A 20 16.54 -0.58 -26.12
CA LEU A 20 15.89 0.73 -26.24
C LEU A 20 15.15 1.14 -24.96
N GLY A 21 14.39 0.22 -24.35
CA GLY A 21 13.69 0.48 -23.10
C GLY A 21 14.65 0.80 -21.95
N THR A 22 15.75 0.05 -21.86
CA THR A 22 16.80 0.26 -20.86
C THR A 22 17.49 1.61 -21.07
N ALA A 23 17.88 1.92 -22.32
CA ALA A 23 18.50 3.19 -22.64
C ALA A 23 17.56 4.38 -22.36
N PHE A 24 16.27 4.24 -22.72
CA PHE A 24 15.26 5.26 -22.40
C PHE A 24 15.12 5.49 -20.90
N PHE A 25 15.10 4.42 -20.10
CA PHE A 25 15.00 4.50 -18.64
C PHE A 25 16.20 5.24 -18.03
N TYR A 26 17.43 4.95 -18.46
CA TYR A 26 18.63 5.58 -17.91
C TYR A 26 18.92 6.98 -18.47
N TRP A 27 18.54 7.28 -19.72
CA TRP A 27 18.70 8.62 -20.30
C TRP A 27 17.61 9.60 -19.86
N ASN A 28 16.44 9.11 -19.43
CA ASN A 28 15.33 9.95 -18.95
C ASN A 28 14.89 9.53 -17.53
N PRO A 29 15.76 9.61 -16.51
CA PRO A 29 15.42 9.17 -15.16
C PRO A 29 14.18 9.89 -14.63
N THR A 30 14.01 11.17 -14.96
CA THR A 30 12.88 11.99 -14.52
C THR A 30 11.55 11.67 -15.22
N ALA A 31 11.55 10.94 -16.34
CA ALA A 31 10.32 10.55 -17.04
C ALA A 31 9.42 9.63 -16.19
N PHE A 32 10.00 8.95 -15.20
CA PHE A 32 9.29 8.03 -14.31
C PHE A 32 9.45 8.34 -12.82
N THR A 33 10.41 9.18 -12.42
CA THR A 33 10.71 9.44 -11.00
C THR A 33 10.16 10.77 -10.48
N GLY A 34 9.45 11.56 -11.29
CA GLY A 34 8.97 12.89 -10.89
C GLY A 34 7.90 12.88 -9.80
N THR A 35 7.11 11.82 -9.72
CA THR A 35 6.03 11.67 -8.73
C THR A 35 5.96 10.22 -8.26
N THR A 36 5.90 10.00 -6.94
CA THR A 36 5.59 8.68 -6.39
C THR A 36 4.08 8.47 -6.51
N VAL A 37 3.64 7.24 -6.82
CA VAL A 37 2.22 6.87 -6.72
C VAL A 37 1.75 6.71 -5.26
N ASN A 38 2.61 7.00 -4.29
CA ASN A 38 2.26 7.01 -2.88
C ASN A 38 1.73 8.40 -2.49
N TYR A 39 0.44 8.46 -2.17
CA TYR A 39 -0.23 9.67 -1.71
C TYR A 39 0.00 9.97 -0.22
N GLY A 40 0.71 9.08 0.49
CA GLY A 40 1.06 9.23 1.90
C GLY A 40 2.32 10.06 2.11
N LYS A 41 2.47 10.58 3.33
CA LYS A 41 3.71 11.20 3.81
C LYS A 41 4.35 10.26 4.83
N PHE A 42 5.66 10.05 4.71
CA PHE A 42 6.39 9.29 5.71
C PHE A 42 6.50 10.12 6.99
N VAL A 43 6.27 9.47 8.14
CA VAL A 43 6.47 10.11 9.44
C VAL A 43 7.97 10.16 9.71
N ASN A 44 8.53 11.36 9.76
CA ASN A 44 9.96 11.60 10.00
C ASN A 44 10.12 12.62 11.14
N PRO A 45 10.73 12.27 12.29
CA PRO A 45 11.36 10.99 12.61
C PRO A 45 10.37 9.85 12.85
N ILE A 46 10.84 8.61 12.84
CA ILE A 46 10.03 7.43 13.19
C ILE A 46 9.59 7.55 14.65
N ILE A 47 8.28 7.50 14.89
CA ILE A 47 7.68 7.47 16.22
C ILE A 47 7.28 6.02 16.49
N ALA A 48 7.87 5.41 17.52
CA ALA A 48 7.51 4.07 17.93
C ALA A 48 6.18 4.09 18.72
N THR A 49 5.31 3.13 18.44
CA THR A 49 4.05 2.94 19.19
C THR A 49 4.22 1.82 20.22
N GLU A 50 3.78 2.06 21.44
CA GLU A 50 3.77 1.12 22.55
C GLU A 50 2.36 0.59 22.83
N LYS A 51 2.25 -0.53 23.56
CA LYS A 51 0.94 -1.12 23.90
C LYS A 51 0.06 -0.18 24.71
N GLN A 52 0.68 0.69 25.52
CA GLN A 52 -0.02 1.67 26.36
C GLN A 52 -0.54 2.89 25.60
N ASP A 53 -0.16 3.08 24.33
CA ASP A 53 -0.62 4.21 23.51
C ASP A 53 -2.06 4.02 23.02
N VAL A 54 -2.62 2.81 23.15
CA VAL A 54 -3.98 2.47 22.74
C VAL A 54 -4.72 1.72 23.83
N VAL A 55 -5.99 2.08 24.03
CA VAL A 55 -6.90 1.38 24.94
C VAL A 55 -7.94 0.66 24.12
N PHE A 56 -7.93 -0.67 24.18
CA PHE A 56 -8.93 -1.50 23.51
C PHE A 56 -10.22 -1.56 24.33
N ILE A 57 -11.36 -1.61 23.63
CA ILE A 57 -12.66 -1.79 24.26
C ILE A 57 -12.69 -3.16 24.94
N LYS A 58 -13.23 -3.23 26.16
CA LYS A 58 -13.19 -4.42 27.03
C LYS A 58 -13.65 -5.73 26.36
N ASN A 59 -14.59 -5.65 25.42
CA ASN A 59 -15.16 -6.80 24.71
C ASN A 59 -14.48 -7.10 23.36
N THR A 60 -13.50 -6.29 22.96
CA THR A 60 -12.76 -6.42 21.70
C THR A 60 -11.27 -6.41 22.00
N PRO A 61 -10.71 -7.52 22.53
CA PRO A 61 -9.28 -7.61 22.78
C PRO A 61 -8.52 -7.47 21.46
N GLY A 62 -7.58 -6.54 21.41
CA GLY A 62 -6.70 -6.31 20.26
C GLY A 62 -5.23 -6.26 20.68
N ASP A 63 -4.34 -6.40 19.71
CA ASP A 63 -2.89 -6.18 19.87
C ASP A 63 -2.39 -5.38 18.67
N LEU A 64 -1.31 -4.61 18.84
CA LEU A 64 -0.60 -3.94 17.75
C LEU A 64 0.60 -4.75 17.25
N GLN A 65 0.96 -5.84 17.94
CA GLN A 65 2.13 -6.64 17.59
C GLN A 65 1.85 -7.68 16.50
N GLY A 66 2.87 -7.95 15.69
CA GLY A 66 2.87 -9.05 14.70
C GLY A 66 2.14 -8.77 13.38
N LEU A 67 1.32 -7.72 13.32
CA LEU A 67 0.56 -7.32 12.13
C LEU A 67 0.78 -5.84 11.79
N TRP A 68 0.78 -5.52 10.51
CA TRP A 68 0.72 -4.14 10.06
C TRP A 68 -0.66 -3.56 10.38
N THR A 69 -0.71 -2.36 10.95
CA THR A 69 -1.98 -1.73 11.33
C THR A 69 -2.33 -0.60 10.38
N LEU A 70 -3.47 -0.74 9.71
CA LEU A 70 -4.12 0.37 9.00
C LEU A 70 -5.05 1.06 10.01
N ALA A 71 -4.62 2.20 10.54
CA ALA A 71 -5.35 2.95 11.57
C ALA A 71 -6.06 4.18 10.99
N TYR A 72 -7.30 4.43 11.42
CA TYR A 72 -8.02 5.67 11.17
C TYR A 72 -8.38 6.31 12.51
N SER A 73 -8.00 7.58 12.71
CA SER A 73 -8.25 8.33 13.94
C SER A 73 -9.27 9.42 13.71
N THR A 74 -10.30 9.48 14.55
CA THR A 74 -11.33 10.52 14.51
C THR A 74 -11.87 10.83 15.91
N ASN A 75 -12.51 11.98 16.09
CA ASN A 75 -13.22 12.30 17.34
C ASN A 75 -14.64 11.73 17.36
N GLN A 76 -15.27 11.63 16.19
CA GLN A 76 -16.62 11.10 15.98
C GLN A 76 -16.67 10.32 14.67
N CYS A 77 -17.46 9.25 14.61
CA CYS A 77 -17.60 8.49 13.37
C CYS A 77 -18.83 8.94 12.59
N ASP A 78 -18.61 9.95 11.74
CA ASP A 78 -19.59 10.45 10.78
C ASP A 78 -19.57 9.65 9.47
N THR A 79 -20.31 10.11 8.47
CA THR A 79 -20.37 9.48 7.14
C THR A 79 -18.99 9.30 6.49
N ALA A 80 -18.06 10.24 6.68
CA ALA A 80 -16.72 10.16 6.12
C ALA A 80 -15.88 9.07 6.80
N CYS A 81 -16.01 8.94 8.13
CA CYS A 81 -15.43 7.83 8.88
C CYS A 81 -15.98 6.48 8.40
N ILE A 82 -17.30 6.34 8.27
CA ILE A 82 -17.91 5.09 7.78
C ILE A 82 -17.42 4.73 6.37
N GLN A 83 -17.32 5.72 5.47
CA GLN A 83 -16.79 5.49 4.14
C GLN A 83 -15.32 5.04 4.20
N THR A 84 -14.51 5.69 5.03
CA THR A 84 -13.10 5.30 5.22
C THR A 84 -12.96 3.88 5.74
N LEU A 85 -13.80 3.46 6.70
CA LEU A 85 -13.78 2.09 7.23
C LEU A 85 -14.16 1.04 6.17
N LYS A 86 -15.10 1.37 5.26
CA LYS A 86 -15.43 0.54 4.10
C LYS A 86 -14.26 0.45 3.14
N ASP A 87 -13.59 1.57 2.85
CA ASP A 87 -12.43 1.60 1.97
C ASP A 87 -11.27 0.80 2.57
N MET A 88 -11.00 0.91 3.87
CA MET A 88 -10.02 0.07 4.58
C MET A 88 -10.37 -1.42 4.51
N LYS A 89 -11.66 -1.78 4.57
CA LYS A 89 -12.12 -3.17 4.37
C LYS A 89 -11.79 -3.64 2.96
N THR A 90 -12.13 -2.84 1.96
CA THR A 90 -11.87 -3.12 0.55
C THR A 90 -10.38 -3.26 0.26
N ILE A 91 -9.54 -2.33 0.75
CA ILE A 91 -8.08 -2.39 0.65
C ILE A 91 -7.58 -3.73 1.19
N ARG A 92 -8.01 -4.13 2.40
CA ARG A 92 -7.60 -5.40 3.00
C ARG A 92 -8.00 -6.61 2.15
N ILE A 93 -9.20 -6.61 1.55
CA ILE A 93 -9.64 -7.69 0.64
C ILE A 93 -8.78 -7.74 -0.63
N LEU A 94 -8.47 -6.57 -1.21
CA LEU A 94 -7.66 -6.46 -2.43
C LEU A 94 -6.21 -6.92 -2.22
N MET A 95 -5.74 -7.04 -0.98
CA MET A 95 -4.42 -7.59 -0.65
C MET A 95 -4.35 -9.14 -0.70
N ASN A 96 -5.47 -9.83 -0.95
CA ASN A 96 -5.56 -11.30 -1.09
C ASN A 96 -4.83 -12.05 0.04
N GLU A 97 -3.83 -12.89 -0.26
CA GLU A 97 -3.12 -13.70 0.75
C GLU A 97 -2.48 -12.84 1.86
N ASN A 98 -2.09 -11.60 1.53
CA ASN A 98 -1.47 -10.65 2.45
C ASN A 98 -2.49 -9.97 3.37
N MET A 99 -3.79 -10.16 3.17
CA MET A 99 -4.84 -9.63 4.06
C MET A 99 -4.71 -10.12 5.50
N ARG A 100 -4.04 -11.26 5.72
CA ARG A 100 -3.77 -11.84 7.04
C ARG A 100 -2.64 -11.15 7.78
N ARG A 101 -1.84 -10.32 7.09
CA ARG A 101 -0.70 -9.57 7.66
C ARG A 101 -1.06 -8.13 8.02
N VAL A 102 -2.28 -7.70 7.69
CA VAL A 102 -2.77 -6.35 7.94
C VAL A 102 -4.03 -6.42 8.80
N GLN A 103 -4.07 -5.64 9.87
CA GLN A 103 -5.27 -5.41 10.67
C GLN A 103 -5.78 -3.99 10.47
N ARG A 104 -7.06 -3.76 10.80
CA ARG A 104 -7.72 -2.46 10.73
C ARG A 104 -8.00 -1.98 12.15
N LEU A 105 -7.75 -0.71 12.42
CA LEU A 105 -8.00 -0.10 13.73
C LEU A 105 -8.73 1.23 13.55
N LEU A 106 -9.83 1.40 14.29
CA LEU A 106 -10.47 2.70 14.48
C LEU A 106 -10.04 3.25 15.84
N LEU A 107 -9.39 4.40 15.85
CA LEU A 107 -9.06 5.16 17.04
C LEU A 107 -10.11 6.27 17.19
N ILE A 108 -10.85 6.24 18.29
CA ILE A 108 -11.86 7.25 18.59
C ILE A 108 -11.65 7.85 19.97
N ASN A 109 -11.62 9.18 20.04
CA ASN A 109 -11.42 9.92 21.29
C ASN A 109 -12.74 10.17 22.07
N GLY A 110 -13.85 9.63 21.61
CA GLY A 110 -15.21 9.81 22.17
C GLY A 110 -16.04 8.53 22.15
N SER A 111 -17.32 8.62 22.50
CA SER A 111 -18.24 7.48 22.44
C SER A 111 -18.55 7.08 20.99
N THR A 112 -18.58 5.77 20.70
CA THR A 112 -19.02 5.24 19.41
C THR A 112 -20.09 4.18 19.61
N ASP A 113 -21.14 4.24 18.80
CA ASP A 113 -22.18 3.21 18.73
C ASP A 113 -21.90 2.18 17.62
N LEU A 114 -20.70 2.22 17.03
CA LEU A 114 -20.33 1.27 16.00
C LEU A 114 -20.18 -0.14 16.56
N GLN A 115 -21.00 -1.05 16.01
CA GLN A 115 -20.85 -2.48 16.16
C GLN A 115 -20.32 -3.03 14.82
N GLU A 116 -19.18 -3.72 14.87
CA GLU A 116 -18.55 -4.33 13.69
C GLU A 116 -19.33 -5.56 13.17
#